data_AF-A0A0B1S0A0-F1
#
_entry.id   AF-A0A0B1S0A0-F1
#
_cell.length_a   1.000
_cell.length_b   1.000
_cell.length_c   1.000
_cell.angle_alpha   90.00
_cell.angle_beta   90.00
_cell.angle_gamma   90.00
#
_symmetry.space_group_name_H-M   'P 1'
#
loop_
_entity.id
_entity.type
_entity.pdbx_description
1 polymer ?
#
loop_
_entity_poly.entity_id
_entity_poly.type
_entity_poly.pdbx_seq_one_letter_code
_entity_poly.pdbx_strand_id
1 'polypeptide(L)'
;MTTGISIMIKKPEKQEFNIFSFMEPLGMRIWIFTLCSYVGVSLTIFLVSSFSPYEQRVQFNRGEFSVSNEFSMYNSLWFTLAAFMQQGTDILPKLVKNISDDSEKMTPPIESVEDLANQNKILYGIVKGGSTAAFFEDSTVPLYKKMWDFMQDEHNKFLRKEASESVFVDTYAEGIDRVRKSKVCSLIL
;
A
#
# COMPACT_ATOMS: atom_id res chain seq x y z
N MET A 1 36.67 -12.50 21.87
CA MET A 1 35.67 -12.92 20.85
C MET A 1 34.56 -11.89 20.90
N THR A 2 34.46 -11.00 19.91
CA THR A 2 33.42 -9.96 19.85
C THR A 2 32.31 -10.45 18.92
N THR A 3 31.44 -11.30 19.43
CA THR A 3 30.22 -11.70 18.74
C THR A 3 29.16 -10.63 19.01
N GLY A 4 28.66 -10.00 17.94
CA GLY A 4 27.55 -9.04 18.02
C GLY A 4 26.20 -9.74 18.04
N ILE A 5 25.21 -9.06 18.61
CA ILE A 5 23.81 -9.52 18.61
C ILE A 5 23.27 -9.41 17.18
N SER A 6 22.60 -10.45 16.70
CA SER A 6 22.01 -10.47 15.36
C SER A 6 20.51 -10.76 15.44
N ILE A 7 19.73 -10.10 14.58
CA ILE A 7 18.28 -10.31 14.50
C ILE A 7 17.97 -11.14 13.25
N MET A 8 17.25 -12.24 13.45
CA MET A 8 16.74 -13.11 12.39
C MET A 8 15.25 -12.85 12.17
N ILE A 9 14.90 -12.35 10.99
CA ILE A 9 13.52 -12.04 10.59
C ILE A 9 13.16 -12.89 9.36
N LYS A 10 11.91 -13.34 9.29
CA LYS A 10 11.38 -14.01 8.08
C LYS A 10 11.34 -13.02 6.93
N LYS A 11 11.84 -13.41 5.75
CA LYS A 11 11.69 -12.58 4.54
C LYS A 11 10.21 -12.30 4.30
N PRO A 12 9.81 -11.03 4.08
CA PRO A 12 8.43 -10.71 3.77
C PRO A 12 8.02 -11.52 2.53
N GLU A 13 6.87 -12.18 2.65
CA GLU A 13 6.26 -12.87 1.52
C GLU A 13 6.01 -11.81 0.44
N LYS A 14 6.61 -11.99 -0.73
CA LYS A 14 6.41 -11.05 -1.84
C LYS A 14 4.92 -11.06 -2.13
N GLN A 15 4.27 -9.91 -1.97
CA GLN A 15 2.87 -9.73 -2.32
C GLN A 15 2.70 -10.23 -3.76
N GLU A 16 1.80 -11.20 -3.97
CA GLU A 16 1.57 -11.76 -5.29
C GLU A 16 1.21 -10.58 -6.19
N PHE A 17 2.00 -10.37 -7.25
CA PHE A 17 1.81 -9.24 -8.15
C PHE A 17 0.47 -9.40 -8.86
N ASN A 18 -0.58 -8.89 -8.24
CA ASN A 18 -1.86 -8.74 -8.89
C ASN A 18 -1.67 -7.69 -9.99
N ILE A 19 -1.89 -8.09 -11.24
CA ILE A 19 -1.82 -7.19 -12.41
C ILE A 19 -2.77 -5.99 -12.24
N PHE A 20 -3.80 -6.15 -11.39
CA PHE A 20 -4.78 -5.13 -11.04
C PHE A 20 -4.50 -4.42 -9.70
N SER A 21 -3.30 -4.54 -9.12
CA SER A 21 -2.94 -3.77 -7.91
C SER A 21 -3.02 -2.26 -8.14
N PHE A 22 -2.81 -1.81 -9.37
CA PHE A 22 -3.06 -0.42 -9.79
C PHE A 22 -4.52 0.04 -9.57
N MET A 23 -5.48 -0.89 -9.56
CA MET A 23 -6.91 -0.60 -9.37
C MET A 23 -7.35 -0.68 -7.90
N GLU A 24 -6.51 -1.21 -7.00
CA GLU A 24 -6.77 -1.29 -5.54
C GLU A 24 -7.08 0.05 -4.84
N PRO A 25 -6.51 1.22 -5.21
CA PRO A 25 -6.81 2.48 -4.51
C PRO A 25 -8.27 2.95 -4.72
N LEU A 26 -8.99 2.44 -5.72
CA LEU A 26 -10.38 2.78 -6.00
C LEU A 26 -11.25 1.52 -5.97
N GLY A 27 -12.11 1.40 -4.95
CA GLY A 27 -12.96 0.23 -4.78
C GLY A 27 -13.85 -0.06 -6.00
N MET A 28 -14.11 -1.34 -6.27
CA MET A 28 -14.89 -1.81 -7.45
C MET A 28 -16.25 -1.13 -7.63
N ARG A 29 -16.88 -0.67 -6.55
CA ARG A 29 -18.15 0.08 -6.60
C ARG A 29 -18.02 1.39 -7.38
N ILE A 30 -16.92 2.12 -7.17
CA ILE A 30 -16.65 3.41 -7.84
C ILE A 30 -16.42 3.19 -9.33
N TRP A 31 -15.75 2.12 -9.72
CA TRP A 31 -15.55 1.76 -11.13
C TRP A 31 -16.86 1.50 -11.87
N ILE A 32 -17.78 0.75 -11.24
CA ILE A 32 -19.11 0.50 -11.82
C ILE A 32 -19.89 1.81 -11.96
N PHE A 33 -19.89 2.67 -10.93
CA PHE A 33 -20.55 3.98 -11.00
C PHE A 33 -19.94 4.89 -12.07
N THR A 34 -18.61 4.86 -12.25
CA THR A 34 -17.90 5.61 -13.29
C THR A 34 -18.33 5.16 -14.69
N LEU A 35 -18.41 3.84 -14.92
CA LEU A 35 -18.88 3.29 -16.19
C LEU A 35 -20.35 3.63 -16.47
N CYS A 36 -21.22 3.50 -15.46
CA CYS A 36 -22.63 3.87 -15.58
C CYS A 36 -22.82 5.36 -15.87
N SER A 37 -22.07 6.24 -15.20
CA SER A 37 -22.11 7.67 -15.42
C SER A 37 -21.63 8.03 -16.83
N TYR A 38 -20.54 7.42 -17.32
CA TYR A 38 -20.03 7.63 -18.66
C TYR A 38 -21.07 7.32 -19.76
N VAL A 39 -21.76 6.17 -19.66
CA VAL A 39 -22.83 5.81 -20.59
C VAL A 39 -23.99 6.80 -20.52
N GLY A 40 -24.36 7.23 -19.31
CA GLY A 40 -25.40 8.24 -19.10
C GLY A 40 -25.08 9.58 -19.76
N VAL A 41 -23.85 10.08 -19.57
CA VAL A 41 -23.39 11.33 -20.20
C VAL A 41 -23.38 11.21 -21.73
N SER A 42 -22.87 10.10 -22.27
CA SER A 42 -22.91 9.85 -23.71
C SER A 42 -24.34 9.83 -24.26
N LEU A 43 -25.29 9.23 -23.53
CA LEU A 43 -26.70 9.20 -23.94
C LEU A 43 -27.31 10.61 -23.91
N THR A 44 -27.02 11.40 -22.88
CA THR A 44 -27.53 12.79 -22.80
C THR A 44 -27.02 13.66 -23.94
N ILE A 45 -25.74 13.56 -24.31
CA ILE A 45 -25.17 14.31 -25.44
C ILE A 45 -25.78 13.84 -26.77
N PHE A 46 -26.00 12.54 -26.95
CA PHE A 46 -26.68 11.99 -28.12
C PHE A 46 -28.13 12.49 -28.26
N LEU A 47 -28.88 12.54 -27.16
CA LEU A 47 -30.24 13.08 -27.16
C LEU A 47 -30.25 14.58 -27.45
N VAL A 48 -29.33 15.35 -26.86
CA VAL A 48 -29.18 16.79 -27.13
C VAL A 48 -28.84 17.04 -28.59
N SER A 49 -27.96 16.24 -29.20
CA SER A 49 -27.62 16.33 -30.63
C SER A 49 -28.79 15.92 -31.54
N SER A 50 -29.64 14.97 -31.10
CA SER A 50 -30.82 14.55 -31.86
C SER A 50 -31.96 15.57 -31.81
N PHE A 51 -32.17 16.24 -30.67
CA PHE A 51 -33.25 17.22 -30.49
C PHE A 51 -32.86 18.65 -30.85
N SER A 52 -31.58 18.91 -31.15
CA SER A 52 -31.10 20.23 -31.55
C SER A 52 -30.87 20.29 -33.06
N PRO A 53 -31.89 20.64 -33.86
CA PRO A 53 -31.70 21.02 -35.26
C PRO A 53 -30.88 22.32 -35.44
N TYR A 54 -30.35 22.91 -34.35
CA TYR A 54 -29.53 24.14 -34.38
C TYR A 54 -28.05 23.89 -34.65
N GLU A 55 -27.58 22.64 -34.62
CA GLU A 55 -26.18 22.29 -34.94
C GLU A 55 -25.97 21.92 -36.41
N GLN A 56 -27.04 22.01 -37.22
CA GLN A 56 -27.02 21.78 -38.64
C GLN A 56 -26.28 22.93 -39.34
N ARG A 57 -24.94 22.92 -39.28
CA ARG A 57 -24.12 23.83 -40.07
C ARG A 57 -24.27 23.44 -41.53
N VAL A 58 -24.97 24.29 -42.26
CA VAL A 58 -24.90 24.33 -43.71
C VAL A 58 -23.46 24.69 -44.09
N GLN A 59 -22.68 23.72 -44.56
CA GLN A 59 -21.43 24.03 -45.25
C GLN A 59 -21.71 24.10 -46.75
N PHE A 60 -21.39 25.25 -47.35
CA PHE A 60 -21.47 25.44 -48.80
C PHE A 60 -20.11 25.15 -49.40
N ASN A 61 -19.94 23.98 -50.03
CA ASN A 61 -18.67 23.64 -50.68
C ASN A 61 -18.92 23.25 -52.14
N ARG A 62 -18.31 24.02 -53.06
CA ARG A 62 -18.35 23.81 -54.53
C ARG A 62 -19.71 23.40 -55.11
N GLY A 63 -20.79 24.08 -54.70
CA GLY A 63 -22.09 23.99 -55.37
C GLY A 63 -23.00 22.85 -54.91
N GLU A 64 -22.60 22.02 -53.93
CA GLU A 64 -23.49 21.08 -53.26
C GLU A 64 -23.77 21.52 -51.82
N PHE A 65 -25.03 21.38 -51.41
CA PHE A 65 -25.49 21.62 -50.05
C PHE A 65 -25.38 20.31 -49.27
N SER A 66 -24.37 20.19 -48.40
CA SER A 66 -24.25 19.04 -47.50
C SER A 66 -24.57 19.46 -46.06
N VAL A 67 -25.49 18.71 -45.46
CA VAL A 67 -25.80 18.79 -44.04
C VAL A 67 -24.99 17.71 -43.35
N SER A 68 -23.97 18.10 -42.59
CA SER A 68 -23.14 17.17 -41.82
C SER A 68 -23.31 17.40 -40.32
N ASN A 69 -23.78 16.37 -39.61
CA ASN A 69 -23.72 16.33 -38.15
C ASN A 69 -22.30 15.90 -37.72
N GLU A 70 -21.52 16.81 -37.14
CA GLU A 70 -20.18 16.50 -36.61
C GLU A 70 -20.23 15.58 -35.36
N PHE A 71 -21.38 15.54 -34.66
CA PHE A 71 -21.62 14.66 -33.51
C PHE A 71 -22.40 13.40 -33.92
N SER A 72 -21.72 12.45 -34.56
CA SER A 72 -22.19 11.05 -34.61
C SER A 72 -22.02 10.38 -33.25
N MET A 73 -22.77 9.31 -32.95
CA MET A 73 -22.74 8.57 -31.67
C MET A 73 -21.32 8.15 -31.24
N TYR A 74 -20.45 7.85 -32.21
CA TYR A 74 -19.05 7.50 -31.97
C TYR A 74 -18.18 8.72 -31.61
N ASN A 75 -18.48 9.90 -32.16
CA ASN A 75 -17.76 11.14 -31.87
C ASN A 75 -18.14 11.70 -30.50
N SER A 76 -19.41 11.56 -30.07
CA SER A 76 -19.81 11.93 -28.72
C SER A 76 -19.18 11.01 -27.66
N LEU A 77 -19.07 9.70 -27.94
CA LEU A 77 -18.37 8.75 -27.07
C LEU A 77 -16.88 9.10 -26.95
N TRP A 78 -16.23 9.41 -28.07
CA TRP A 78 -14.84 9.84 -28.06
C TRP A 78 -14.64 11.16 -27.29
N PHE A 79 -15.57 12.12 -27.45
CA PHE A 79 -15.55 13.40 -26.72
C PHE A 79 -15.72 13.21 -25.22
N THR A 80 -16.64 12.35 -24.76
CA THR A 80 -16.82 12.08 -23.33
C THR A 80 -15.61 11.35 -22.73
N LEU A 81 -14.95 10.47 -23.50
CA LEU A 81 -13.73 9.79 -23.06
C LEU A 81 -12.56 10.78 -22.94
N ALA A 82 -12.41 11.68 -23.92
CA ALA A 82 -11.38 12.74 -23.90
C ALA A 82 -11.59 13.73 -22.75
N ALA A 83 -12.84 14.10 -22.45
CA ALA A 83 -13.17 14.96 -21.32
C ALA A 83 -12.91 14.27 -19.96
N PHE A 84 -13.19 12.97 -19.84
CA PHE A 84 -12.97 12.20 -18.62
C PHE A 84 -11.49 11.94 -18.32
N MET A 85 -10.69 11.64 -19.35
CA MET A 85 -9.25 11.38 -19.20
C MET A 85 -8.41 12.64 -18.98
N GLN A 86 -9.05 13.81 -18.96
CA GLN A 86 -8.47 15.14 -18.69
C GLN A 86 -6.98 15.25 -19.07
N GLN A 87 -6.68 15.06 -20.36
CA GLN A 87 -5.40 15.48 -20.96
C GLN A 87 -5.38 17.01 -21.10
N GLY A 88 -5.53 17.69 -19.96
CA GLY A 88 -5.45 19.13 -19.80
C GLY A 88 -4.14 19.50 -19.10
N THR A 89 -3.15 19.86 -19.91
CA THR A 89 -2.04 20.79 -19.64
C THR A 89 -1.09 20.51 -18.46
N ASP A 90 0.19 20.33 -18.82
CA ASP A 90 1.41 20.47 -18.00
C ASP A 90 1.57 21.82 -17.28
N ILE A 91 0.67 22.19 -16.37
CA ILE A 91 0.87 23.36 -15.50
C ILE A 91 0.77 22.94 -14.05
N LEU A 92 1.74 22.14 -13.63
CA LEU A 92 2.06 21.95 -12.23
C LEU A 92 3.00 23.10 -11.79
N PRO A 93 2.61 23.96 -10.83
CA PRO A 93 3.54 24.92 -10.25
C PRO A 93 4.70 24.16 -9.59
N LYS A 94 5.93 24.59 -9.86
CA LYS A 94 7.20 23.96 -9.43
C LYS A 94 7.38 23.83 -7.90
N LEU A 95 6.39 24.25 -7.10
CA LEU A 95 6.43 24.23 -5.64
C LEU A 95 6.03 22.88 -5.01
N VAL A 96 5.35 21.99 -5.74
CA VAL A 96 4.96 20.68 -5.21
C VAL A 96 6.10 19.66 -5.27
N LYS A 97 7.05 19.80 -6.21
CA LYS A 97 8.15 18.84 -6.40
C LYS A 97 9.09 18.68 -5.21
N ASN A 98 9.14 19.66 -4.30
CA ASN A 98 9.96 19.58 -3.09
C ASN A 98 9.21 18.99 -1.89
N ILE A 99 7.90 18.76 -2.01
CA ILE A 99 7.06 18.12 -0.96
C ILE A 99 6.69 16.69 -1.37
N SER A 100 6.77 16.35 -2.67
CA SER A 100 6.41 15.03 -3.19
C SER A 100 7.55 14.02 -3.28
N ASP A 101 8.76 14.33 -2.79
CA ASP A 101 9.83 13.32 -2.60
C ASP A 101 9.60 12.47 -1.32
N ASP A 102 8.44 12.63 -0.67
CA ASP A 102 7.86 11.70 0.30
C ASP A 102 6.85 10.75 -0.36
N SER A 103 6.96 10.47 -1.67
CA SER A 103 6.27 9.32 -2.26
C SER A 103 6.92 8.05 -1.72
N GLU A 104 6.44 7.63 -0.53
CA GLU A 104 6.48 6.28 0.04
C GLU A 104 7.37 5.32 -0.76
N LYS A 105 8.67 5.44 -0.57
CA LYS A 105 9.51 4.27 -0.80
C LYS A 105 8.92 3.21 0.10
N MET A 106 8.60 2.03 -0.45
CA MET A 106 8.42 0.81 0.34
C MET A 106 9.70 0.60 1.14
N THR A 107 9.84 1.30 2.25
CA THR A 107 10.89 1.06 3.22
C THR A 107 10.59 -0.33 3.75
N PRO A 108 11.58 -1.23 3.80
CA PRO A 108 11.38 -2.49 4.52
C PRO A 108 10.86 -2.14 5.92
N PRO A 109 9.91 -2.89 6.50
CA PRO A 109 9.25 -2.54 7.76
C PRO A 109 10.17 -2.34 8.98
N ILE A 110 11.48 -2.56 8.82
CA ILE A 110 12.49 -2.52 9.87
C ILE A 110 13.83 -2.17 9.20
N GLU A 111 14.29 -0.93 9.29
CA GLU A 111 15.68 -0.57 8.93
C GLU A 111 16.59 -0.55 10.17
N SER A 112 16.03 -0.44 11.38
CA SER A 112 16.82 -0.31 12.61
C SER A 112 16.17 -0.95 13.85
N VAL A 113 17.00 -1.31 14.83
CA VAL A 113 16.61 -1.96 16.10
C VAL A 113 15.70 -1.05 16.94
N GLU A 114 15.87 0.27 16.82
CA GLU A 114 15.05 1.28 17.48
C GLU A 114 13.60 1.26 17.00
N ASP A 115 13.39 0.97 15.71
CA ASP A 115 12.06 0.89 15.12
C ASP A 115 11.34 -0.39 15.58
N LEU A 116 12.09 -1.49 15.76
CA LEU A 116 11.60 -2.71 16.39
C LEU A 116 11.20 -2.50 17.86
N ALA A 117 11.96 -1.71 18.62
CA ALA A 117 11.68 -1.44 20.03
C ALA A 117 10.53 -0.44 20.26
N ASN A 118 10.13 0.31 19.21
CA ASN A 118 9.03 1.26 19.27
C ASN A 118 7.71 0.70 18.74
N GLN A 119 7.76 -0.35 17.91
CA GLN A 119 6.56 -1.04 17.45
C GLN A 119 6.15 -2.19 18.38
N ASN A 120 4.84 -2.33 18.62
CA ASN A 120 4.26 -3.44 19.37
C ASN A 120 3.65 -4.52 18.45
N LYS A 121 3.88 -4.42 17.13
CA LYS A 121 3.26 -5.29 16.12
C LYS A 121 4.04 -6.56 15.86
N ILE A 122 5.36 -6.50 16.00
CA ILE A 122 6.30 -7.61 15.74
C ILE A 122 6.76 -8.13 17.09
N LEU A 123 6.47 -9.41 17.34
CA LEU A 123 6.97 -10.08 18.54
C LEU A 123 8.42 -10.47 18.29
N TYR A 124 9.27 -10.28 19.28
CA TYR A 124 10.67 -10.68 19.22
C TYR A 124 11.06 -11.37 20.51
N GLY A 125 11.90 -12.39 20.39
CA GLY A 125 12.29 -13.22 21.51
C GLY A 125 13.70 -13.76 21.40
N ILE A 126 14.14 -14.36 22.50
CA ILE A 126 15.49 -14.88 22.68
C ILE A 126 15.45 -16.29 23.27
N VAL A 127 16.57 -17.00 23.14
CA VAL A 127 16.76 -18.30 23.77
C VAL A 127 16.97 -18.12 25.28
N LYS A 128 16.17 -18.83 26.08
CA LYS A 128 16.21 -18.79 27.53
C LYS A 128 17.55 -19.28 28.06
N GLY A 129 18.15 -18.53 28.99
CA GLY A 129 19.44 -18.89 29.60
C GLY A 129 20.65 -18.77 28.65
N GLY A 130 20.49 -18.15 27.49
CA GLY A 130 21.61 -17.80 26.61
C GLY A 130 22.37 -16.55 27.10
N SER A 131 23.59 -16.35 26.60
CA SER A 131 24.38 -15.13 26.82
C SER A 131 23.65 -13.86 26.41
N THR A 132 22.83 -13.96 25.38
CA THR A 132 22.04 -12.87 24.83
C THR A 132 20.95 -12.43 25.81
N ALA A 133 20.34 -13.37 26.55
CA ALA A 133 19.40 -13.05 27.63
C ALA A 133 20.05 -12.30 28.78
N ALA A 134 21.20 -12.79 29.25
CA ALA A 134 21.96 -12.11 30.29
C ALA A 134 22.40 -10.70 29.85
N PHE A 135 22.77 -10.53 28.57
CA PHE A 135 23.11 -9.21 28.03
C PHE A 135 21.95 -8.21 28.10
N PHE A 136 20.72 -8.64 27.76
CA PHE A 136 19.55 -7.77 27.82
C PHE A 136 19.14 -7.44 29.26
N GLU A 137 19.30 -8.39 30.17
CA GLU A 137 19.04 -8.22 31.61
C GLU A 137 20.03 -7.25 32.27
N ASP A 138 21.33 -7.39 31.98
CA ASP A 138 22.40 -6.55 32.56
C ASP A 138 22.62 -5.24 31.77
N SER A 139 21.89 -5.02 30.69
CA SER A 139 22.12 -3.89 29.80
C SER A 139 21.83 -2.55 30.47
N THR A 140 22.78 -1.63 30.39
CA THR A 140 22.61 -0.24 30.87
C THR A 140 21.98 0.68 29.83
N VAL A 141 21.88 0.24 28.57
CA VAL A 141 21.31 1.02 27.47
C VAL A 141 19.77 1.01 27.58
N PRO A 142 19.11 2.17 27.60
CA PRO A 142 17.66 2.26 27.81
C PRO A 142 16.84 1.55 26.72
N LEU A 143 17.38 1.49 25.49
CA LEU A 143 16.77 0.75 24.38
C LEU A 143 16.64 -0.75 24.69
N TYR A 144 17.74 -1.39 25.08
CA TYR A 144 17.78 -2.82 25.38
C TYR A 144 16.97 -3.16 26.63
N LYS A 145 16.98 -2.28 27.64
CA LYS A 145 16.14 -2.43 28.83
C LYS A 145 14.65 -2.38 28.48
N LYS A 146 14.23 -1.44 27.62
CA LYS A 146 12.86 -1.37 27.12
C LYS A 146 12.45 -2.64 26.37
N MET A 147 13.36 -3.17 25.54
CA MET A 147 13.12 -4.45 24.83
C MET A 147 13.01 -5.63 25.81
N TRP A 148 13.83 -5.66 26.86
CA TRP A 148 13.77 -6.67 27.92
C TRP A 148 12.45 -6.61 28.70
N ASP A 149 12.05 -5.40 29.12
CA ASP A 149 10.79 -5.18 29.83
C ASP A 149 9.59 -5.62 28.98
N PHE A 150 9.62 -5.34 27.67
CA PHE A 150 8.61 -5.83 26.72
C PHE A 150 8.59 -7.36 26.61
N MET A 151 9.75 -8.00 26.44
CA MET A 151 9.85 -9.47 26.38
C MET A 151 9.33 -10.13 27.68
N GLN A 152 9.59 -9.52 28.83
CA GLN A 152 9.13 -10.01 30.13
C GLN A 152 7.62 -9.80 30.33
N ASP A 153 7.08 -8.66 29.90
CA ASP A 153 5.63 -8.39 29.93
C ASP A 153 4.86 -9.39 29.05
N GLU A 154 5.32 -9.62 27.83
CA GLU A 154 4.74 -10.61 26.92
C GLU A 154 4.85 -12.04 27.47
N HIS A 155 5.96 -12.38 28.13
CA HIS A 155 6.09 -13.65 28.83
C HIS A 155 5.07 -13.80 29.97
N ASN A 156 4.85 -12.74 30.75
CA ASN A 156 3.85 -12.74 31.81
C ASN A 156 2.42 -12.89 31.25
N LYS A 157 2.10 -12.28 30.11
CA LYS A 157 0.82 -12.48 29.40
C LYS A 157 0.64 -13.92 28.95
N PHE A 158 1.69 -14.57 28.47
CA PHE A 158 1.65 -16.00 28.13
C PHE A 158 1.36 -16.86 29.37
N LEU A 159 2.01 -16.61 30.50
CA LEU A 159 1.74 -17.33 31.75
C LEU A 159 0.30 -17.15 32.25
N ARG A 160 -0.30 -15.98 31.99
CA ARG A 160 -1.71 -15.67 32.29
C ARG A 160 -2.69 -16.27 31.28
N LYS A 161 -2.22 -17.00 30.26
CA LYS A 161 -2.99 -17.52 29.11
C LYS A 161 -3.67 -16.45 28.27
N GLU A 162 -3.16 -15.22 28.31
CA GLU A 162 -3.68 -14.09 27.55
C GLU A 162 -2.96 -13.96 26.18
N ALA A 163 -1.71 -14.45 26.10
CA ALA A 163 -0.96 -14.56 24.85
C ALA A 163 -0.91 -16.01 24.33
N SER A 164 -1.01 -16.19 23.02
CA SER A 164 -1.01 -17.50 22.36
C SER A 164 0.38 -18.12 22.20
N GLU A 165 1.44 -17.32 22.33
CA GLU A 165 2.80 -17.74 22.01
C GLU A 165 3.80 -17.18 23.04
N SER A 166 4.74 -18.02 23.50
CA SER A 166 5.80 -17.58 24.40
C SER A 166 6.84 -16.79 23.62
N VAL A 167 7.37 -15.71 24.20
CA VAL A 167 8.48 -14.97 23.59
C VAL A 167 9.81 -15.71 23.76
N PHE A 168 10.01 -16.32 24.93
CA PHE A 168 11.20 -17.14 25.20
C PHE A 168 11.09 -18.52 24.57
N VAL A 169 12.22 -18.99 24.05
CA VAL A 169 12.38 -20.30 23.43
C VAL A 169 13.44 -21.10 24.19
N ASP A 170 13.26 -22.40 24.32
CA ASP A 170 14.23 -23.24 25.04
C ASP A 170 15.42 -23.65 24.16
N THR A 171 15.24 -23.75 22.84
CA THR A 171 16.30 -24.15 21.89
C THR A 171 16.38 -23.26 20.65
N TYR A 172 17.59 -23.14 20.07
CA TYR A 172 17.79 -22.41 18.80
C TYR A 172 16.97 -22.99 17.64
N ALA A 173 16.85 -24.31 17.56
CA ALA A 173 16.11 -24.98 16.48
C ALA A 173 14.63 -24.62 16.50
N GLU A 174 14.02 -24.63 17.69
CA GLU A 174 12.64 -24.20 17.89
C GLU A 174 12.46 -22.72 17.53
N GLY A 175 13.43 -21.87 17.87
CA GLY A 175 13.39 -20.43 17.57
C GLY A 175 13.41 -20.16 16.08
N ILE A 176 14.25 -20.88 15.33
CA ILE A 176 14.32 -20.78 13.87
C ILE A 176 13.00 -21.23 13.23
N ASP A 177 12.42 -22.34 13.70
CA ASP A 177 11.16 -22.84 13.16
C ASP A 177 9.98 -21.92 13.49
N ARG A 178 10.00 -21.26 14.65
CA ARG A 178 9.02 -20.22 15.01
C ARG A 178 9.11 -19.01 14.08
N VAL A 179 10.31 -18.52 13.77
CA VAL A 179 10.50 -17.43 12.78
C VAL A 179 10.04 -17.86 11.39
N ARG A 180 10.27 -19.12 10.99
CA ARG A 180 9.79 -19.62 9.69
C ARG A 180 8.27 -19.71 9.60
N LYS A 181 7.61 -20.16 10.66
CA LYS A 181 6.15 -20.35 10.71
C LYS A 181 5.43 -19.02 10.91
N SER A 182 5.90 -18.21 11.85
CA SER A 182 5.27 -16.94 12.18
C SER A 182 5.53 -15.91 11.08
N LYS A 183 4.49 -15.12 10.75
CA LYS A 183 4.63 -14.00 9.80
C LYS A 183 5.30 -12.78 10.45
N VAL A 184 5.41 -12.75 11.78
CA VAL A 184 5.70 -11.53 12.54
C VAL A 184 6.66 -11.76 13.72
N CYS A 185 7.30 -12.92 13.80
CA CYS A 185 8.23 -13.24 14.89
C CYS A 185 9.68 -13.08 14.44
N SER A 186 10.50 -12.44 15.29
CA SER A 186 11.94 -12.27 15.07
C SER A 186 12.72 -12.96 16.20
N LEU A 187 13.79 -13.68 15.84
CA LEU A 187 14.69 -14.31 16.81
C LEU A 187 15.94 -13.45 16.97
N ILE A 188 16.25 -13.06 18.20
CA ILE A 188 17.48 -12.34 18.54
C ILE A 188 18.51 -13.38 19.01
N LEU A 189 19.63 -13.47 18.31
CA LEU A 189 20.76 -14.37 18.55
C LEU A 189 21.88 -13.65 19.28
#